data_AF-A0A354Q716-F1
#
_entry.id   AF-A0A354Q716-F1
#
_cell.length_a   1.000
_cell.length_b   1.000
_cell.length_c   1.000
_cell.angle_alpha   90.00
_cell.angle_beta   90.00
_cell.angle_gamma   90.00
#
_symmetry.space_group_name_H-M   'P 1'
#
loop_
_entity.id
_entity.type
_entity.pdbx_description
1 polymer ?
#
loop_
_entity_poly.entity_id
_entity_poly.type
_entity_poly.pdbx_seq_one_letter_code
_entity_poly.pdbx_strand_id
1 'polypeptide(L)' 'MDTFCKFSIGQIIHHLRFDYRGVIVDVDADFQGSEEWYREMAKSKPPRDKPWYHVLVDQSNTTTYVAEQNLEEEPSPQPV' A
#
# COMPACT_ATOMS: atom_id res chain seq x y z
N MET A 1 13.81 12.96 11.05
CA MET A 1 13.10 13.26 9.79
C MET A 1 11.71 12.71 9.97
N ASP A 2 10.72 13.59 10.02
CA ASP A 2 9.33 13.20 10.14
C ASP A 2 8.89 12.50 8.84
N THR A 3 8.55 11.22 8.96
CA THR A 3 7.95 10.45 7.87
C THR A 3 6.45 10.75 7.88
N PHE A 4 5.96 11.48 6.89
CA PHE A 4 4.53 11.77 6.74
C PHE A 4 3.86 10.67 5.93
N CYS A 5 2.87 10.01 6.51
CA CYS A 5 1.97 9.11 5.78
C CYS A 5 0.95 9.94 4.99
N LYS A 6 0.79 9.65 3.70
CA LYS A 6 -0.26 10.27 2.87
C LYS A 6 -1.64 9.68 3.12
N PHE A 7 -1.70 8.42 3.55
CA PHE A 7 -2.94 7.68 3.72
C PHE A 7 -3.09 7.17 5.15
N SER A 8 -4.34 6.96 5.57
CA SER A 8 -4.67 6.53 6.94
C SER A 8 -5.31 5.14 6.96
N ILE A 9 -5.18 4.42 8.08
CA ILE A 9 -5.89 3.17 8.32
C ILE A 9 -7.40 3.39 8.18
N GLY A 10 -8.10 2.51 7.47
CA GLY A 10 -9.51 2.60 7.12
C GLY A 10 -9.79 3.39 5.85
N GLN A 11 -8.81 4.06 5.25
CA GLN A 11 -8.98 4.76 3.98
C GLN A 11 -9.06 3.76 2.82
N ILE A 12 -10.03 3.97 1.93
CA ILE A 12 -10.14 3.24 0.67
C ILE A 12 -9.25 3.91 -0.36
N ILE A 13 -8.42 3.11 -1.02
CA ILE A 13 -7.45 3.54 -2.03
C ILE A 13 -7.63 2.79 -3.33
N HIS A 14 -7.00 3.30 -4.38
CA HIS A 14 -6.82 2.62 -5.64
C HIS A 14 -5.32 2.35 -5.89
N HIS A 15 -4.99 1.15 -6.37
CA HIS A 15 -3.63 0.74 -6.67
C HIS A 15 -3.26 1.00 -8.14
N LEU A 16 -2.49 2.06 -8.39
CA LEU A 16 -2.15 2.59 -9.71
C LEU A 16 -1.60 1.57 -10.72
N ARG A 17 -0.82 0.57 -10.27
CA ARG A 17 -0.17 -0.40 -11.20
C ARG A 17 -0.96 -1.66 -11.48
N PHE A 18 -1.88 -2.03 -10.60
CA PHE A 18 -2.59 -3.31 -10.64
C PHE A 18 -4.11 -3.12 -10.70
N ASP A 19 -4.57 -1.86 -10.72
CA ASP A 19 -5.95 -1.47 -10.99
C ASP A 19 -6.96 -2.13 -10.06
N TYR A 20 -6.65 -2.17 -8.76
CA TYR A 20 -7.55 -2.70 -7.74
C TYR A 20 -7.81 -1.69 -6.65
N ARG A 21 -8.97 -1.83 -6.00
CA ARG A 21 -9.36 -1.06 -4.82
C ARG A 21 -9.09 -1.88 -3.56
N GLY A 22 -8.88 -1.19 -2.45
CA GLY A 22 -8.72 -1.84 -1.17
C GLY A 22 -8.74 -0.85 -0.02
N VAL A 23 -8.78 -1.38 1.19
CA VAL A 23 -8.73 -0.58 2.42
C VAL A 23 -7.39 -0.76 3.10
N ILE A 24 -6.80 0.34 3.57
CA ILE A 24 -5.58 0.30 4.38
C ILE A 24 -5.94 -0.28 5.74
N VAL A 25 -5.26 -1.36 6.12
CA VAL A 25 -5.45 -2.02 7.41
C VAL A 25 -4.28 -1.79 8.37
N ASP A 26 -3.11 -1.47 7.84
CA ASP A 26 -1.91 -1.16 8.63
C ASP A 26 -0.89 -0.33 7.82
N VAL A 27 0.07 0.29 8.51
CA VAL A 27 1.14 1.10 7.90
C VAL A 27 2.46 0.94 8.65
N ASP A 28 3.52 0.62 7.91
CA ASP A 28 4.90 0.66 8.38
C ASP A 28 5.54 1.98 7.96
N ALA A 29 6.31 2.61 8.85
CA ALA A 29 7.02 3.88 8.54
C ALA A 29 8.10 3.71 7.46
N ASP A 30 8.62 2.49 7.32
CA ASP A 30 9.63 2.08 6.36
C ASP A 30 9.40 0.60 5.97
N PHE A 31 10.08 0.11 4.95
CA PHE A 31 9.91 -1.25 4.44
C PHE A 31 10.34 -2.30 5.47
N GLN A 32 9.40 -3.14 5.90
CA GLN A 32 9.61 -4.22 6.87
C GLN A 32 9.59 -5.62 6.24
N GLY A 33 9.46 -5.73 4.91
CA GLY A 33 9.50 -7.01 4.20
C GLY A 33 10.91 -7.61 4.11
N SER A 34 11.01 -8.86 3.63
CA SER A 34 12.32 -9.49 3.42
C SER A 34 13.03 -8.95 2.18
N GLU A 35 14.36 -9.06 2.16
CA GLU A 35 15.17 -8.72 0.98
C GLU A 35 14.78 -9.55 -0.26
N GLU A 36 14.42 -10.81 -0.06
CA GLU A 36 13.94 -11.71 -1.11
C GLU A 36 12.64 -11.20 -1.69
N TRP A 37 11.65 -10.91 -0.84
CA TRP A 37 10.38 -10.34 -1.25
C TRP A 37 10.58 -9.02 -2.02
N TYR A 38 11.43 -8.13 -1.52
CA TYR A 38 11.70 -6.85 -2.19
C TYR A 38 12.29 -7.05 -3.59
N ARG A 39 13.22 -8.00 -3.75
CA ARG A 39 13.83 -8.30 -5.06
C ARG A 39 12.83 -8.88 -6.06
N GLU A 40 11.91 -9.71 -5.60
CA GLU A 40 10.97 -10.42 -6.47
C GLU A 40 9.71 -9.61 -6.79
N MET A 41 9.13 -8.97 -5.77
CA MET A 41 7.82 -8.33 -5.84
C MET A 41 7.92 -6.85 -6.15
N ALA A 42 8.89 -6.14 -5.57
CA ALA A 42 9.03 -4.69 -5.70
C ALA A 42 9.81 -4.29 -6.97
N LYS A 43 9.29 -4.65 -8.15
CA LYS A 43 9.98 -4.49 -9.44
C LYS A 43 10.43 -3.06 -9.75
N SER A 44 9.69 -2.05 -9.30
CA SER A 44 10.06 -0.63 -9.46
C SER A 44 11.10 -0.15 -8.45
N LYS A 45 11.52 -0.99 -7.50
CA LYS A 45 12.43 -0.69 -6.40
C LYS A 45 12.05 0.61 -5.66
N PRO A 46 10.82 0.71 -5.15
CA PRO A 46 10.35 1.88 -4.41
C PRO A 46 11.19 2.12 -3.14
N PRO A 47 11.39 3.38 -2.71
CA PRO A 47 12.19 3.69 -1.54
C PRO A 47 11.76 2.90 -0.30
N ARG A 48 12.75 2.37 0.42
CA ARG A 48 12.52 1.59 1.64
C ARG A 48 12.33 2.49 2.85
N ASP A 49 12.83 3.72 2.84
CA ASP A 49 12.75 4.72 3.91
C ASP A 49 11.45 5.56 3.87
N LYS A 50 10.42 5.05 3.18
CA LYS A 50 9.10 5.69 3.02
C LYS A 50 8.01 4.76 3.52
N PRO A 51 6.80 5.27 3.81
CA PRO A 51 5.71 4.43 4.29
C PRO A 51 5.35 3.29 3.32
N TRP A 52 5.09 2.12 3.89
CA TRP A 52 4.52 0.96 3.21
C TRP A 52 3.22 0.57 3.88
N TYR A 53 2.24 0.21 3.07
CA TYR A 53 0.87 -0.02 3.51
C TYR A 53 0.49 -1.47 3.33
N HIS A 54 -0.24 -2.00 4.31
CA HIS A 54 -0.95 -3.26 4.20
C HIS A 54 -2.37 -2.95 3.72
N VAL A 55 -2.72 -3.47 2.56
CA VAL A 55 -4.01 -3.20 1.90
C VAL A 55 -4.81 -4.49 1.78
N LEU A 56 -5.98 -4.53 2.42
CA LEU A 56 -6.97 -5.57 2.18
C LEU A 56 -7.66 -5.29 0.84
N VAL A 57 -7.56 -6.22 -0.09
CA VAL A 57 -8.08 -6.08 -1.45
C VAL A 57 -9.59 -6.27 -1.46
N ASP A 58 -10.31 -5.38 -2.15
CA ASP A 58 -11.76 -5.42 -2.34
C ASP A 58 -12.20 -6.78 -2.92
N GLN A 59 -13.31 -7.31 -2.41
CA GLN A 59 -13.87 -8.62 -2.79
C GLN A 59 -12.89 -9.81 -2.66
N SER A 60 -11.88 -9.69 -1.80
CA SER A 60 -10.87 -10.72 -1.57
C SER A 60 -10.56 -10.89 -0.08
N ASN A 61 -10.08 -12.08 0.27
CA ASN A 61 -9.48 -12.35 1.59
C ASN A 61 -7.95 -12.14 1.56
N THR A 62 -7.45 -11.35 0.62
CA THR A 62 -6.01 -11.17 0.38
C THR A 62 -5.56 -9.79 0.84
N THR A 63 -4.49 -9.76 1.62
CA THR A 63 -3.76 -8.54 1.95
C THR A 63 -2.53 -8.42 1.07
N THR A 64 -2.24 -7.21 0.59
CA THR A 64 -1.06 -6.88 -0.20
C THR A 64 -0.18 -5.89 0.55
N TYR A 65 1.12 -5.90 0.26
CA TYR A 65 2.09 -4.98 0.84
C TYR A 65 2.62 -4.04 -0.22
N VAL A 66 2.37 -2.74 -0.04
CA VAL A 66 2.44 -1.75 -1.14
C VAL A 66 3.17 -0.49 -0.70
N ALA A 67 4.12 -0.03 -1.51
CA ALA A 67 4.77 1.27 -1.30
C ALA A 67 3.83 2.44 -1.60
N GLU A 68 3.89 3.51 -0.80
CA GLU A 68 3.02 4.69 -0.91
C GLU A 68 2.84 5.24 -2.33
N GLN A 69 3.91 5.25 -3.13
CA GLN A 69 3.89 5.83 -4.48
C GLN A 69 2.99 5.08 -5.47
N ASN A 70 2.56 3.87 -5.15
CA ASN A 70 1.67 3.07 -6.00
C ASN A 70 0.20 3.24 -5.64
N LEU A 71 -0.13 4.08 -4.66
CA LEU A 71 -1.47 4.30 -4.17
C LEU A 71 -1.96 5.70 -4.55
N GLU A 72 -3.26 5.80 -4.79
CA GLU A 72 -4.00 7.05 -4.87
C GLU A 72 -5.28 6.96 -4.04
N GLU A 73 -5.81 8.12 -3.64
CA GLU A 73 -7.10 8.19 -2.94
C GLU A 73 -8.23 7.73 -3.87
N GLU A 74 -9.13 6.91 -3.37
CA GLU A 74 -10.37 6.59 -4.09
C GLU A 74 -11.32 7.81 -4.05
N PRO A 75 -11.59 8.48 -5.18
CA PRO A 75 -12.35 9.74 -5.19
C PRO A 75 -13.83 9.57 -4.82
N SER A 76 -14.40 8.37 -5.00
CA SER A 76 -15.78 8.06 -4.66
C SER A 76 -15.86 6.73 -3.91
N PRO A 77 -15.41 6.69 -2.64
CA PRO A 77 -15.24 5.46 -1.90
C PRO A 77 -16.58 4.75 -1.66
N GLN A 78 -16.73 3.58 -2.26
CA GLN A 78 -17.78 2.61 -1.95
C GLN A 78 -17.24 1.55 -1.00
N PRO A 79 -18.08 0.92 -0.17
CA PRO A 79 -17.66 -0.17 0.71
C PRO A 79 -16.88 -1.25 -0.04
N VAL A 80 -15.87 -1.79 0.64
CA VAL A 80 -15.07 -2.96 0.23
C VAL A 80 -15.45 -4.20 1.05
#